data_AF-A0A8J5MXA4-F1
#
_entry.id   AF-A0A8J5MXA4-F1
#
_cell.length_a   1.000
_cell.length_b   1.000
_cell.length_c   1.000
_cell.angle_alpha   90.00
_cell.angle_beta   90.00
_cell.angle_gamma   90.00
#
_symmetry.space_group_name_H-M   'P 1'
#
loop_
_entity.id
_entity.type
_entity.pdbx_description
1 polymer ?
#
loop_
_entity_poly.entity_id
_entity_poly.type
_entity_poly.pdbx_seq_one_letter_code
_entity_poly.pdbx_strand_id
1 'polypeptide(L)'
;ISSADFSSSEEGEDVDFNVADSSKSPHFPNQHELDDLFRDLGLTKENAELGLVKQFIKVLSPESNAFKHVRLMFPKLSEAKVKGCIFIGPQIRQMLASKDLEDKMSTV
;
A
#
# COMPACT_ATOMS: atom_id res chain seq x y z
N ILE A 1 37.73 48.63 23.94
CA ILE A 1 36.99 48.02 22.81
C ILE A 1 37.29 46.52 22.85
N SER A 2 36.41 45.76 23.49
CA SER A 2 35.21 45.15 22.89
C SER A 2 35.62 43.96 22.01
N SER A 3 35.37 42.72 22.48
CA SER A 3 34.27 41.85 21.99
C SER A 3 34.64 41.19 20.65
N ALA A 4 34.47 39.90 20.40
CA ALA A 4 33.56 38.94 21.00
C ALA A 4 34.15 37.52 20.88
N ASP A 5 33.83 36.73 21.89
CA ASP A 5 33.84 35.28 21.90
C ASP A 5 32.91 34.78 20.77
N PHE A 6 33.44 34.06 19.78
CA PHE A 6 32.62 33.33 18.80
C PHE A 6 32.54 31.88 19.26
N SER A 7 31.75 31.68 20.31
CA SER A 7 31.18 30.38 20.63
C SER A 7 30.04 30.13 19.66
N SER A 8 30.30 29.38 18.58
CA SER A 8 29.23 28.85 17.74
C SER A 8 28.90 27.45 18.24
N SER A 9 27.85 27.39 19.05
CA SER A 9 27.27 26.19 19.61
C SER A 9 26.95 25.19 18.51
N GLU A 10 27.48 23.98 18.65
CA GLU A 10 26.98 22.80 17.96
C GLU A 10 25.64 22.44 18.60
N GLU A 11 24.54 22.75 17.91
CA GLU A 11 23.24 22.13 18.18
C GLU A 11 22.74 21.59 16.84
N GLY A 12 23.33 20.46 16.44
CA GLY A 12 22.61 19.52 15.59
C GLY A 12 21.50 18.92 16.46
N GLU A 13 20.29 19.46 16.35
CA GLU A 13 19.11 18.76 16.84
C GLU A 13 18.96 17.48 16.01
N ASP A 14 19.57 16.40 16.50
CA ASP A 14 19.15 15.06 16.16
C ASP A 14 17.70 14.95 16.63
N VAL A 15 16.76 15.21 15.72
CA VAL A 15 15.34 14.97 15.92
C VAL A 15 15.16 13.49 16.21
N ASP A 16 15.19 13.16 17.50
CA ASP A 16 14.91 11.86 18.05
C ASP A 16 13.64 11.33 17.38
N PHE A 17 13.75 10.20 16.67
CA PHE A 17 12.61 9.55 16.04
C PHE A 17 11.73 9.02 17.17
N ASN A 18 10.84 9.86 17.68
CA ASN A 18 9.97 9.57 18.81
C ASN A 18 8.93 8.53 18.39
N VAL A 19 9.30 7.25 18.52
CA VAL A 19 8.41 6.09 18.35
C VAL A 19 7.56 5.93 19.59
N ALA A 20 6.69 6.90 19.86
CA ALA A 20 5.68 6.75 20.88
C ALA A 20 4.50 7.69 20.62
N ASP A 21 3.87 7.53 19.46
CA ASP A 21 2.49 7.98 19.28
C ASP A 21 1.58 6.79 18.98
N SER A 22 1.30 6.02 20.04
CA SER A 22 0.29 4.97 20.01
C SER A 22 -1.15 5.52 19.89
N SER A 23 -1.33 6.82 19.61
CA SER A 23 -2.65 7.45 19.42
C SER A 23 -2.98 7.80 17.97
N LYS A 24 -2.05 7.63 17.01
CA LYS A 24 -2.34 7.90 15.59
C LYS A 24 -3.03 6.73 14.94
N SER A 25 -4.28 6.95 14.56
CA SER A 25 -4.98 6.11 13.58
C SER A 25 -4.10 5.91 12.35
N PRO A 26 -4.15 4.74 11.69
CA PRO A 26 -3.43 4.50 10.45
C PRO A 26 -3.60 5.68 9.48
N HIS A 27 -2.49 6.19 8.94
CA HIS A 27 -2.54 7.25 7.92
C HIS A 27 -3.07 6.64 6.63
N PHE A 28 -4.23 7.12 6.18
CA PHE A 28 -4.82 6.73 4.90
C PHE A 28 -4.47 7.81 3.87
N PRO A 29 -3.59 7.53 2.90
CA PRO A 29 -3.19 8.52 1.92
C PRO A 29 -4.39 8.95 1.05
N ASN A 30 -4.48 10.24 0.77
CA ASN A 30 -5.48 10.78 -0.16
C ASN A 30 -5.03 10.60 -1.63
N GLN A 31 -5.90 10.92 -2.59
CA GLN A 31 -5.60 10.73 -4.01
C GLN A 31 -4.37 11.53 -4.48
N HIS A 32 -4.17 12.75 -3.98
CA HIS A 32 -3.01 13.57 -4.35
C HIS A 32 -1.71 12.97 -3.81
N GLU A 33 -1.71 12.50 -2.56
CA GLU A 33 -0.56 11.79 -1.97
C GLU A 33 -0.23 10.50 -2.73
N LEU A 34 -1.26 9.76 -3.17
CA LEU A 34 -1.09 8.57 -4.01
C LEU A 34 -0.52 8.91 -5.39
N ASP A 35 -1.02 9.96 -6.03
CA ASP A 35 -0.57 10.39 -7.35
C ASP A 35 0.88 10.92 -7.31
N ASP A 36 1.24 11.68 -6.29
CA ASP A 36 2.61 12.12 -6.03
C ASP A 36 3.53 10.92 -5.82
N LEU A 37 3.10 9.94 -5.00
CA LEU A 37 3.85 8.72 -4.77
C LEU A 37 4.08 7.94 -6.07
N PHE A 38 3.05 7.79 -6.91
CA PHE A 38 3.21 7.11 -8.21
C PHE A 38 4.16 7.86 -9.14
N ARG A 39 4.11 9.20 -9.16
CA ARG A 39 5.05 10.03 -9.95
C ARG A 39 6.48 9.87 -9.44
N ASP A 40 6.69 9.94 -8.14
CA ASP A 40 8.02 9.95 -7.52
C ASP A 40 8.68 8.56 -7.60
N LEU A 41 7.90 7.47 -7.55
CA LEU A 41 8.40 6.12 -7.82
C LEU A 41 8.53 5.80 -9.32
N GLY A 42 8.15 6.72 -10.22
CA GLY A 42 8.13 6.47 -11.67
C GLY A 42 7.18 5.34 -12.08
N LEU A 43 6.13 5.10 -11.29
CA LEU A 43 5.15 4.06 -11.56
C LEU A 43 4.18 4.54 -12.64
N THR A 44 4.04 3.73 -13.69
CA THR A 44 2.87 3.87 -14.57
C THR A 44 1.62 3.51 -13.77
N LYS A 45 0.47 4.10 -14.15
CA LYS A 45 -0.84 3.81 -13.54
C LYS A 45 -1.09 2.29 -13.41
N GLU A 46 -0.71 1.54 -14.43
CA GLU A 46 -0.83 0.08 -14.43
C GLU A 46 0.04 -0.57 -13.33
N ASN A 47 1.30 -0.17 -13.17
CA ASN A 47 2.19 -0.76 -12.16
C ASN A 47 1.74 -0.43 -10.74
N ALA A 48 1.21 0.77 -10.52
CA ALA A 48 0.58 1.19 -9.27
C ALA A 48 -0.63 0.31 -8.90
N GLU A 49 -1.57 0.16 -9.83
CA GLU A 49 -2.76 -0.70 -9.69
C GLU A 49 -2.36 -2.17 -9.39
N LEU A 50 -1.34 -2.68 -10.07
CA LEU A 50 -0.80 -4.03 -9.83
C LEU A 50 -0.25 -4.20 -8.41
N GLY A 51 0.49 -3.20 -7.91
CA GLY A 51 1.07 -3.19 -6.57
C GLY A 51 -0.01 -3.18 -5.49
N LEU A 52 -1.02 -2.31 -5.64
CA LEU A 52 -2.13 -2.20 -4.71
C LEU A 52 -2.94 -3.50 -4.63
N VAL A 53 -3.36 -4.06 -5.75
CA VAL A 53 -4.17 -5.30 -5.77
C VAL A 53 -3.42 -6.46 -5.12
N LYS A 54 -2.11 -6.59 -5.37
CA LYS A 54 -1.28 -7.61 -4.71
C LYS A 54 -1.26 -7.42 -3.20
N GLN A 55 -1.11 -6.18 -2.73
CA GLN A 55 -1.10 -5.91 -1.29
C GLN A 55 -2.48 -6.18 -0.66
N PHE A 56 -3.57 -5.85 -1.34
CA PHE A 56 -4.92 -6.19 -0.89
C PHE A 56 -5.11 -7.70 -0.73
N ILE A 57 -4.80 -8.49 -1.77
CA ILE A 57 -4.98 -9.95 -1.73
C ILE A 57 -4.12 -10.59 -0.63
N LYS A 58 -2.92 -10.04 -0.38
CA LYS A 58 -2.03 -10.52 0.68
C LYS A 58 -2.62 -10.33 2.08
N VAL A 59 -3.42 -9.28 2.29
CA VAL A 59 -4.07 -9.00 3.58
C VAL A 59 -5.40 -9.75 3.71
N LEU A 60 -6.00 -10.23 2.60
CA LEU A 60 -7.21 -11.02 2.66
C LEU A 60 -7.00 -12.35 3.39
N SER A 61 -7.85 -12.61 4.38
CA SER A 61 -7.92 -13.92 5.04
C SER A 61 -8.32 -15.00 4.03
N PRO A 62 -7.69 -16.20 4.06
CA PRO A 62 -8.04 -17.32 3.17
C PRO A 62 -9.51 -17.73 3.24
N GLU A 63 -10.16 -17.51 4.39
CA GLU A 63 -11.57 -17.84 4.62
C GLU A 63 -12.56 -16.74 4.18
N SER A 64 -12.06 -15.57 3.79
CA SER A 64 -12.90 -14.44 3.39
C SER A 64 -13.68 -14.74 2.11
N ASN A 65 -14.88 -14.15 2.01
CA ASN A 65 -15.70 -14.24 0.79
C ASN A 65 -15.01 -13.60 -0.42
N ALA A 66 -14.21 -12.55 -0.20
CA ALA A 66 -13.37 -11.95 -1.23
C ALA A 66 -12.31 -12.94 -1.75
N PHE A 67 -11.55 -13.60 -0.87
CA PHE A 67 -10.56 -14.60 -1.28
C PHE A 67 -11.18 -15.78 -2.03
N LYS A 68 -12.32 -16.29 -1.54
CA LYS A 68 -13.11 -17.33 -2.22
C LYS A 68 -13.57 -16.87 -3.61
N HIS A 69 -13.97 -15.60 -3.76
CA HIS A 69 -14.37 -15.06 -5.05
C HIS A 69 -13.19 -14.92 -6.03
N VAL A 70 -12.01 -14.47 -5.56
CA VAL A 70 -10.78 -14.44 -6.38
C VAL A 70 -10.44 -15.86 -6.89
N ARG A 71 -10.62 -16.88 -6.04
CA ARG A 71 -10.43 -18.29 -6.44
C ARG A 71 -11.39 -18.70 -7.55
N LEU A 72 -12.65 -18.27 -7.48
CA LEU A 72 -13.69 -18.57 -8.47
C LEU A 72 -13.46 -17.82 -9.80
N MET A 73 -12.92 -16.60 -9.76
CA MET A 73 -12.54 -15.85 -10.97
C MET A 73 -11.42 -16.54 -11.74
N PHE A 74 -10.50 -17.21 -11.03
CA PHE A 74 -9.34 -17.87 -11.62
C PHE A 74 -9.27 -19.36 -11.25
N PRO A 75 -10.22 -20.20 -11.71
CA PRO A 75 -10.27 -21.61 -11.32
C PRO A 75 -9.07 -22.41 -11.85
N LYS A 76 -8.38 -21.88 -12.88
CA LYS A 76 -7.16 -22.46 -13.45
C LYS A 76 -5.90 -22.16 -12.61
N LEU A 77 -5.97 -21.22 -11.65
CA LEU A 77 -4.85 -20.94 -10.76
C LEU A 77 -4.87 -21.89 -9.56
N SER A 78 -3.70 -22.36 -9.14
CA SER A 78 -3.56 -23.11 -7.89
C SER A 78 -3.68 -22.18 -6.68
N GLU A 79 -3.99 -22.75 -5.51
CA GLU A 79 -4.21 -21.97 -4.29
C GLU A 79 -2.94 -21.26 -3.86
N ALA A 80 -1.80 -21.94 -4.02
CA ALA A 80 -0.48 -21.36 -3.82
C ALA A 80 -0.24 -20.12 -4.69
N LYS A 81 -0.72 -20.09 -5.94
CA LYS A 81 -0.59 -18.90 -6.79
C LYS A 81 -1.48 -17.75 -6.34
N VAL A 82 -2.70 -18.04 -5.90
CA VAL A 82 -3.61 -17.02 -5.35
C VAL A 82 -3.07 -16.45 -4.04
N LYS A 83 -2.65 -17.31 -3.10
CA LYS A 83 -2.02 -16.90 -1.82
C LYS A 83 -0.71 -16.15 -2.03
N GLY A 84 0.12 -16.61 -2.96
CA GLY A 84 1.37 -15.94 -3.33
C GLY A 84 1.19 -14.66 -4.15
N CYS A 85 -0.05 -14.23 -4.41
CA CYS A 85 -0.39 -13.07 -5.23
C CYS A 85 0.28 -13.10 -6.63
N ILE A 86 0.41 -14.30 -7.19
CA ILE A 86 1.04 -14.56 -8.48
C ILE A 86 0.00 -14.39 -9.58
N PHE A 87 -0.22 -13.14 -9.98
CA PHE A 87 -1.11 -12.75 -11.07
C PHE A 87 -0.36 -12.03 -12.18
N ILE A 88 -0.84 -12.20 -13.41
CA ILE A 88 -0.37 -11.42 -14.57
C ILE A 88 -1.23 -10.16 -14.75
N GLY A 89 -0.72 -9.16 -15.47
CA GLY A 89 -1.42 -7.90 -15.72
C GLY A 89 -2.89 -8.06 -16.16
N PRO A 90 -3.21 -8.91 -17.16
CA PRO A 90 -4.60 -9.15 -17.55
C PRO A 90 -5.51 -9.67 -16.43
N GLN A 91 -5.01 -10.53 -15.54
CA GLN A 91 -5.80 -11.07 -14.43
C GLN A 91 -6.10 -9.98 -13.40
N ILE A 92 -5.13 -9.12 -13.09
CA ILE A 92 -5.35 -8.02 -12.15
C ILE A 92 -6.33 -7.00 -12.73
N ARG A 93 -6.22 -6.66 -14.02
CA ARG A 93 -7.21 -5.81 -14.69
C ARG A 93 -8.62 -6.40 -14.64
N GLN A 94 -8.74 -7.73 -14.80
CA GLN A 94 -10.01 -8.42 -14.65
C GLN A 94 -10.55 -8.33 -13.21
N MET A 95 -9.68 -8.40 -12.20
CA MET A 95 -10.08 -8.20 -10.80
C MET A 95 -10.59 -6.78 -10.55
N LEU A 96 -9.86 -5.77 -11.02
CA LEU A 96 -10.22 -4.36 -10.87
C LEU A 96 -11.53 -4.00 -11.58
N ALA A 97 -11.85 -4.69 -12.68
CA ALA A 97 -13.11 -4.51 -13.40
C ALA A 97 -14.30 -5.27 -12.77
N SER A 98 -14.06 -6.13 -11.77
CA SER A 98 -15.09 -6.97 -11.17
C SER A 98 -15.82 -6.23 -10.04
N LYS A 99 -17.05 -5.80 -10.31
CA LYS A 99 -17.93 -5.20 -9.29
C LYS A 99 -18.23 -6.14 -8.12
N ASP A 100 -18.42 -7.44 -8.42
CA ASP A 100 -18.66 -8.45 -7.39
C ASP A 100 -17.50 -8.57 -6.39
N LEU A 101 -16.27 -8.36 -6.89
CA LEU A 101 -15.10 -8.36 -6.03
C LEU A 101 -15.06 -7.09 -5.17
N GLU A 102 -15.34 -5.93 -5.74
CA GLU A 102 -15.42 -4.64 -5.05
C GLU A 102 -16.42 -4.70 -3.87
N ASP A 103 -17.63 -5.20 -4.10
CA ASP A 103 -18.66 -5.35 -3.07
C ASP A 103 -18.22 -6.29 -1.94
N LYS A 104 -17.54 -7.39 -2.29
CA LYS A 104 -17.03 -8.38 -1.32
C LYS A 104 -15.80 -7.88 -0.55
N MET A 105 -15.07 -6.92 -1.10
CA MET A 105 -13.92 -6.27 -0.45
C MET A 105 -14.36 -5.13 0.48
N SER A 106 -15.52 -4.53 0.24
CA SER A 106 -16.07 -3.44 1.06
C SER A 106 -16.81 -3.92 2.33
N THR A 107 -16.96 -5.24 2.51
CA THR A 107 -17.56 -5.85 3.71
C THR A 107 -16.46 -6.23 4.69
N VAL A 108 -15.83 -5.24 5.31
CA VAL A 108 -14.92 -5.39 6.46
C VAL A 108 -15.43 -4.52 7.60
#